data_AF-A0A1V1WRM9-F1
#
_entry.id   AF-A0A1V1WRM9-F1
#
_cell.length_a   1.000
_cell.length_b   1.000
_cell.length_c   1.000
_cell.angle_alpha   90.00
_cell.angle_beta   90.00
_cell.angle_gamma   90.00
#
_symmetry.space_group_name_H-M   'P 1'
#
loop_
_entity.id
_entity.type
_entity.pdbx_description
1 polymer ?
#
loop_
_entity_poly.entity_id
_entity_poly.type
_entity_poly.pdbx_seq_one_letter_code
_entity_poly.pdbx_strand_id
1 'polypeptide(L)'
;MVRHFASQDRVVLELKTKTCDIENLRDLKHNKKKIVAWSVNTPSVIRREERGTPSIKARLQAAAQCEKWGYPLAFHFDPLIIYDGWDEDYKRLVRELFSTVSPENVVWVSLGSFRFMPSLKPVIQRRFPESKIVYGEFIPGLDGKMRYFKPLRIELYRKVVRWIKDLAPDVGIYFCMEDEEVWHNTFGFVPEKNTGLSRMLDEYAARHCELNI
;
A
#
# COMPACT_ATOMS: atom_id res chain seq x y z
N MET A 1 15.48 15.65 7.63
CA MET A 1 15.42 14.23 7.23
C MET A 1 15.73 14.04 5.74
N VAL A 2 14.87 14.50 4.82
CA VAL A 2 15.06 14.33 3.36
C VAL A 2 16.45 14.75 2.86
N ARG A 3 16.94 15.94 3.25
CA ARG A 3 18.28 16.44 2.86
C ARG A 3 19.42 15.57 3.40
N HIS A 4 19.30 15.05 4.62
CA HIS A 4 20.33 14.23 5.25
C HIS A 4 20.49 12.87 4.56
N PHE A 5 19.38 12.25 4.16
CA PHE A 5 19.40 11.00 3.40
C PHE A 5 19.71 11.20 1.91
N ALA A 6 19.88 12.44 1.41
CA ALA A 6 20.24 12.70 0.01
C ALA A 6 21.73 12.49 -0.29
N SER A 7 22.58 12.60 0.72
CA SER A 7 24.02 12.36 0.61
C SER A 7 24.42 10.92 0.94
N GLN A 8 23.48 10.01 1.20
CA GLN A 8 23.75 8.61 1.52
C GLN A 8 23.59 7.76 0.26
N ASP A 9 24.45 6.78 0.01
CA ASP A 9 24.46 6.00 -1.23
C ASP A 9 23.82 4.61 -1.13
N ARG A 10 23.55 4.15 0.09
CA ARG A 10 23.04 2.80 0.37
C ARG A 10 21.73 2.80 1.16
N VAL A 11 21.00 3.91 1.12
CA VAL A 11 19.76 4.09 1.89
C VAL A 11 18.70 4.76 1.04
N VAL A 12 17.49 4.23 1.12
CA VAL A 12 16.26 4.86 0.63
C VAL A 12 15.38 5.21 1.80
N LEU A 13 14.73 6.37 1.72
CA LEU A 13 13.73 6.81 2.70
C LEU A 13 12.35 6.77 2.05
N GLU A 14 11.44 5.96 2.59
CA GLU A 14 10.02 6.01 2.23
C GLU A 14 9.25 6.95 3.16
N LEU A 15 8.52 7.90 2.59
CA LEU A 15 7.63 8.82 3.32
C LEU A 15 6.18 8.49 2.99
N LYS A 16 5.50 7.81 3.91
CA LYS A 16 4.11 7.35 3.72
C LYS A 16 3.10 8.32 4.32
N THR A 17 2.08 8.69 3.56
CA THR A 17 1.08 9.68 3.98
C THR A 17 -0.34 9.37 3.48
N LYS A 18 -1.30 10.12 4.03
CA LYS A 18 -2.68 10.27 3.50
C LYS A 18 -2.99 11.73 3.12
N THR A 19 -2.09 12.68 3.40
CA THR A 19 -2.31 14.10 3.08
C THR A 19 -1.97 14.43 1.62
N CYS A 20 -2.47 15.58 1.17
CA CYS A 20 -2.12 16.25 -0.08
C CYS A 20 -1.15 17.43 0.15
N ASP A 21 -0.76 17.72 1.39
CA ASP A 21 0.16 18.82 1.72
C ASP A 21 1.61 18.42 1.35
N ILE A 22 1.96 18.63 0.08
CA ILE A 22 3.24 18.18 -0.50
C ILE A 22 4.21 19.32 -0.84
N GLU A 23 3.82 20.58 -0.65
CA GLU A 23 4.60 21.74 -1.12
C GLU A 23 6.00 21.82 -0.50
N ASN A 24 6.18 21.28 0.71
CA ASN A 24 7.48 21.19 1.35
C ASN A 24 8.45 20.21 0.66
N LEU A 25 8.00 19.45 -0.34
CA LEU A 25 8.82 18.53 -1.14
C LEU A 25 9.34 19.15 -2.45
N ARG A 26 8.69 20.19 -2.98
CA ARG A 26 8.90 20.72 -4.35
C ARG A 26 10.37 20.97 -4.73
N ASP A 27 11.13 21.64 -3.87
CA ASP A 27 12.49 22.10 -4.17
C ASP A 27 13.57 21.35 -3.38
N LEU A 28 13.25 20.16 -2.85
CA LEU A 28 14.23 19.37 -2.10
C LEU A 28 15.11 18.57 -3.06
N LYS A 29 16.43 18.66 -2.90
CA LYS A 29 17.38 17.76 -3.57
C LYS A 29 17.22 16.34 -3.03
N HIS A 30 16.35 15.53 -3.63
CA HIS A 30 16.03 14.17 -3.19
C HIS A 30 16.93 13.10 -3.84
N ASN A 31 17.52 13.39 -5.00
CA ASN A 31 18.41 12.49 -5.76
C ASN A 31 17.78 11.10 -6.01
N LYS A 32 16.46 11.06 -6.25
CA LYS A 32 15.62 9.84 -6.36
C LYS A 32 15.70 8.83 -5.20
N LYS A 33 16.48 9.09 -4.14
CA LYS A 33 16.62 8.24 -2.94
C LYS A 33 15.49 8.44 -1.92
N LYS A 34 14.35 8.99 -2.33
CA LYS A 34 13.17 9.20 -1.48
C LYS A 34 11.95 8.72 -2.23
N ILE A 35 11.28 7.74 -1.67
CA ILE A 35 10.02 7.24 -2.20
C ILE A 35 8.91 7.98 -1.46
N VAL A 36 8.06 8.70 -2.18
CA VAL A 36 6.87 9.30 -1.57
C VAL A 36 5.71 8.33 -1.78
N ALA A 37 5.06 7.97 -0.69
CA ALA A 37 4.11 6.89 -0.68
C ALA A 37 2.74 7.33 -0.15
N TRP A 38 1.67 6.81 -0.75
CA TRP A 38 0.31 7.09 -0.29
C TRP A 38 -0.40 5.82 0.18
N SER A 39 -1.10 5.91 1.32
CA SER A 39 -2.16 4.95 1.60
C SER A 39 -3.33 5.21 0.67
N VAL A 40 -3.73 4.20 -0.07
CA VAL A 40 -4.85 4.27 -1.02
C VAL A 40 -5.96 3.34 -0.58
N ASN A 41 -7.19 3.81 -0.76
CA ASN A 41 -8.38 3.00 -0.53
C ASN A 41 -9.53 3.48 -1.39
N THR A 42 -10.56 2.65 -1.47
CA THR A 42 -11.76 2.96 -2.26
C THR A 42 -12.48 4.19 -1.69
N PRO A 43 -13.20 4.97 -2.53
CA PRO A 43 -14.00 6.09 -2.03
C PRO A 43 -14.98 5.67 -0.92
N SER A 44 -15.52 4.45 -1.01
CA SER A 44 -16.42 3.86 -0.02
C SER A 44 -15.76 3.70 1.35
N VAL A 45 -14.53 3.14 1.39
CA VAL A 45 -13.77 2.99 2.63
C VAL A 45 -13.32 4.35 3.18
N ILE A 46 -12.80 5.24 2.34
CA ILE A 46 -12.32 6.56 2.80
C ILE A 46 -13.45 7.33 3.49
N ARG A 47 -14.64 7.38 2.89
CA ARG A 47 -15.79 8.07 3.47
C ARG A 47 -16.23 7.52 4.83
N ARG A 48 -16.15 6.19 5.02
CA ARG A 48 -16.66 5.53 6.22
C ARG A 48 -15.63 5.47 7.34
N GLU A 49 -14.38 5.19 6.99
CA GLU A 49 -13.35 4.75 7.94
C GLU A 49 -12.15 5.71 8.05
N GLU A 50 -11.92 6.62 7.08
CA GLU A 50 -10.76 7.53 7.07
C GLU A 50 -11.18 9.01 7.29
N ARG A 51 -11.87 9.28 8.40
CA ARG A 51 -12.37 10.63 8.74
C ARG A 51 -11.25 11.66 8.79
N GLY A 52 -11.51 12.84 8.22
CA GLY A 52 -10.56 13.96 8.22
C GLY A 52 -9.39 13.80 7.26
N THR A 53 -9.47 12.86 6.30
CA THR A 53 -8.44 12.68 5.28
C THR A 53 -8.93 13.09 3.88
N PRO A 54 -8.04 13.50 2.97
CA PRO A 54 -8.37 13.78 1.58
C PRO A 54 -8.98 12.58 0.85
N SER A 55 -9.76 12.88 -0.20
CA SER A 55 -10.30 11.87 -1.12
C SER A 55 -9.17 11.14 -1.87
N ILE A 56 -9.46 9.94 -2.38
CA ILE A 56 -8.49 9.19 -3.18
C ILE A 56 -8.02 9.96 -4.41
N LYS A 57 -8.95 10.63 -5.12
CA LYS A 57 -8.62 11.48 -6.27
C LYS A 57 -7.60 12.56 -5.89
N ALA A 58 -7.81 13.25 -4.77
CA ALA A 58 -6.87 14.28 -4.30
C ALA A 58 -5.49 13.69 -3.94
N ARG A 59 -5.44 12.51 -3.33
CA ARG A 59 -4.17 11.81 -3.03
C ARG A 59 -3.43 11.42 -4.30
N LEU A 60 -4.13 10.88 -5.30
CA LEU A 60 -3.52 10.50 -6.59
C LEU A 60 -3.02 11.72 -7.36
N GLN A 61 -3.72 12.85 -7.31
CA GLN A 61 -3.24 14.10 -7.91
C GLN A 61 -1.98 14.63 -7.19
N ALA A 62 -1.92 14.53 -5.86
CA ALA A 62 -0.70 14.86 -5.11
C ALA A 62 0.46 13.93 -5.48
N ALA A 63 0.19 12.63 -5.65
CA ALA A 63 1.18 11.66 -6.09
C ALA A 63 1.72 11.99 -7.50
N ALA A 64 0.83 12.26 -8.46
CA ALA A 64 1.21 12.70 -9.80
C ALA A 64 2.03 13.99 -9.80
N GLN A 65 1.74 14.91 -8.87
CA GLN A 65 2.55 16.12 -8.72
C GLN A 65 3.95 15.83 -8.18
N CYS A 66 4.10 14.91 -7.21
CA CYS A 66 5.41 14.45 -6.75
C CYS A 66 6.19 13.70 -7.83
N GLU A 67 5.52 12.90 -8.67
CA GLU A 67 6.13 12.29 -9.85
C GLU A 67 6.67 13.34 -10.83
N LYS A 68 5.92 14.42 -11.08
CA LYS A 68 6.41 15.55 -11.91
C LYS A 68 7.64 16.23 -11.31
N TRP A 69 7.81 16.20 -9.99
CA TRP A 69 9.02 16.68 -9.31
C TRP A 69 10.15 15.65 -9.31
N GLY A 70 9.94 14.46 -9.88
CA GLY A 70 10.95 13.42 -10.03
C GLY A 70 11.04 12.43 -8.86
N TYR A 71 10.06 12.44 -7.94
CA TYR A 71 10.02 11.46 -6.86
C TYR A 71 9.53 10.08 -7.37
N PRO A 72 10.27 9.00 -7.07
CA PRO A 72 9.70 7.65 -7.14
C PRO A 72 8.51 7.52 -6.20
N LEU A 73 7.51 6.76 -6.62
CA LEU A 73 6.26 6.61 -5.90
C LEU A 73 6.08 5.19 -5.34
N ALA A 74 5.31 5.08 -4.26
CA ALA A 74 4.80 3.80 -3.79
C ALA A 74 3.35 3.94 -3.31
N PHE A 75 2.61 2.83 -3.35
CA PHE A 75 1.21 2.82 -2.93
C PHE A 75 0.95 1.69 -1.94
N HIS A 76 0.15 1.99 -0.92
CA HIS A 76 -0.13 1.05 0.17
C HIS A 76 -1.63 0.83 0.25
N PHE A 77 -2.06 -0.36 -0.18
CA PHE A 77 -3.41 -0.87 0.08
C PHE A 77 -3.38 -1.59 1.43
N ASP A 78 -3.15 -0.82 2.50
CA ASP A 78 -3.12 -1.31 3.88
C ASP A 78 -3.96 -0.35 4.75
N PRO A 79 -5.24 -0.67 5.03
CA PRO A 79 -5.87 -1.98 4.82
C PRO A 79 -6.68 -2.12 3.51
N LEU A 80 -6.65 -3.29 2.86
CA LEU A 80 -7.73 -3.79 2.02
C LEU A 80 -8.91 -4.27 2.89
N ILE A 81 -10.14 -3.90 2.53
CA ILE A 81 -11.35 -4.15 3.32
C ILE A 81 -12.39 -4.86 2.45
N ILE A 82 -12.99 -5.93 2.99
CA ILE A 82 -14.06 -6.70 2.33
C ILE A 82 -15.42 -6.11 2.76
N TYR A 83 -16.23 -5.72 1.78
CA TYR A 83 -17.60 -5.21 1.93
C TYR A 83 -18.37 -5.39 0.61
N ASP A 84 -19.69 -5.35 0.60
CA ASP A 84 -20.47 -5.56 -0.64
C ASP A 84 -20.05 -4.62 -1.78
N GLY A 85 -19.64 -5.18 -2.91
CA GLY A 85 -19.13 -4.43 -4.07
C GLY A 85 -17.66 -4.02 -4.00
N TRP A 86 -16.89 -4.54 -3.04
CA TRP A 86 -15.46 -4.23 -2.86
C TRP A 86 -14.64 -4.48 -4.12
N ASP A 87 -14.93 -5.53 -4.88
CA ASP A 87 -14.11 -5.97 -6.00
C ASP A 87 -14.16 -4.97 -7.15
N GLU A 88 -15.35 -4.54 -7.55
CA GLU A 88 -15.50 -3.49 -8.57
C GLU A 88 -14.96 -2.13 -8.10
N ASP A 89 -15.09 -1.80 -6.81
CA ASP A 89 -14.53 -0.57 -6.24
C ASP A 89 -12.98 -0.58 -6.27
N TYR A 90 -12.34 -1.68 -5.88
CA TYR A 90 -10.87 -1.80 -5.95
C TYR A 90 -10.37 -1.88 -7.39
N LYS A 91 -11.08 -2.56 -8.29
CA LYS A 91 -10.73 -2.59 -9.71
C LYS A 91 -10.76 -1.20 -10.34
N ARG A 92 -11.78 -0.38 -10.01
CA ARG A 92 -11.85 1.03 -10.43
C ARG A 92 -10.69 1.83 -9.84
N LEU A 93 -10.39 1.65 -8.56
CA LEU A 93 -9.26 2.33 -7.92
C LEU A 93 -7.92 2.00 -8.59
N VAL A 94 -7.65 0.73 -8.87
CA VAL A 94 -6.40 0.33 -9.55
C VAL A 94 -6.29 0.97 -10.94
N ARG A 95 -7.40 1.04 -11.69
CA ARG A 95 -7.44 1.76 -12.98
C ARG A 95 -7.19 3.26 -12.82
N GLU A 96 -7.85 3.90 -11.85
CA GLU A 96 -7.67 5.33 -11.60
C GLU A 96 -6.22 5.65 -11.24
N LEU A 97 -5.60 4.83 -10.38
CA LEU A 97 -4.20 4.95 -9.98
C LEU A 97 -3.27 4.94 -11.20
N PHE A 98 -3.29 3.88 -12.01
CA PHE A 98 -2.37 3.77 -13.17
C PHE A 98 -2.79 4.60 -14.39
N SER A 99 -3.97 5.23 -14.36
CA SER A 99 -4.31 6.31 -15.31
C SER A 99 -3.79 7.68 -14.88
N THR A 100 -3.42 7.84 -13.61
CA THR A 100 -3.01 9.12 -13.01
C THR A 100 -1.50 9.24 -12.85
N VAL A 101 -0.82 8.12 -12.55
CA VAL A 101 0.63 8.04 -12.38
C VAL A 101 1.22 6.98 -13.29
N SER A 102 2.48 7.15 -13.68
CA SER A 102 3.16 6.23 -14.61
C SER A 102 3.56 4.93 -13.89
N PRO A 103 3.14 3.75 -14.36
CA PRO A 103 3.53 2.46 -13.78
C PRO A 103 5.04 2.31 -13.53
N GLU A 104 5.85 2.79 -14.46
CA GLU A 104 7.32 2.74 -14.45
C GLU A 104 7.98 3.59 -13.35
N ASN A 105 7.24 4.53 -12.75
CA ASN A 105 7.73 5.35 -11.64
C ASN A 105 7.31 4.77 -10.27
N VAL A 106 6.48 3.72 -10.26
CA VAL A 106 6.01 3.07 -9.03
C VAL A 106 7.00 1.99 -8.61
N VAL A 107 7.72 2.24 -7.51
CA VAL A 107 8.71 1.30 -6.97
C VAL A 107 8.04 0.02 -6.47
N TRP A 108 6.97 0.16 -5.68
CA TRP A 108 6.18 -0.96 -5.22
C TRP A 108 4.75 -0.57 -4.83
N VAL A 109 3.89 -1.59 -4.83
CA VAL A 109 2.59 -1.58 -4.20
C VAL A 109 2.59 -2.59 -3.05
N SER A 110 2.31 -2.13 -1.83
CA SER A 110 2.12 -3.03 -0.69
C SER A 110 0.65 -3.38 -0.53
N LEU A 111 0.36 -4.63 -0.19
CA LEU A 111 -0.97 -5.12 0.08
C LEU A 111 -1.05 -5.66 1.51
N GLY A 112 -2.08 -5.27 2.25
CA GLY A 112 -2.38 -5.82 3.56
C GLY A 112 -3.86 -5.72 3.84
N SER A 113 -4.51 -6.84 4.13
CA SER A 113 -5.91 -6.86 4.54
C SER A 113 -6.08 -6.30 5.96
N PHE A 114 -7.28 -5.79 6.25
CA PHE A 114 -7.59 -5.25 7.57
C PHE A 114 -7.34 -6.29 8.67
N ARG A 115 -6.62 -5.84 9.69
CA ARG A 115 -6.27 -6.62 10.88
C ARG A 115 -6.21 -5.69 12.09
N PHE A 116 -6.61 -6.19 13.24
CA PHE A 116 -6.68 -5.38 14.44
C PHE A 116 -6.50 -6.24 15.70
N MET A 117 -6.04 -5.63 16.79
CA MET A 117 -5.98 -6.32 18.08
C MET A 117 -7.41 -6.62 18.58
N PRO A 118 -7.71 -7.81 19.12
CA PRO A 118 -9.07 -8.16 19.58
C PRO A 118 -9.68 -7.12 20.54
N SER A 119 -8.86 -6.53 21.41
CA SER A 119 -9.25 -5.48 22.36
C SER A 119 -9.73 -4.17 21.71
N LEU A 120 -9.41 -3.92 20.43
CA LEU A 120 -9.86 -2.73 19.71
C LEU A 120 -11.32 -2.83 19.26
N LYS A 121 -11.90 -4.03 19.16
CA LYS A 121 -13.30 -4.20 18.76
C LYS A 121 -14.26 -3.40 19.64
N PRO A 122 -14.30 -3.57 20.98
CA PRO A 122 -15.20 -2.79 21.84
C PRO A 122 -14.88 -1.28 21.82
N VAL A 123 -13.61 -0.90 21.62
CA VAL A 123 -13.22 0.51 21.51
C VAL A 123 -13.80 1.14 20.24
N ILE A 124 -13.69 0.46 19.11
CA ILE A 124 -14.25 0.90 17.82
C ILE A 124 -15.78 0.98 17.92
N GLN A 125 -16.43 -0.04 18.46
CA GLN A 125 -17.89 -0.06 18.65
C GLN A 125 -18.39 1.14 19.46
N ARG A 126 -17.69 1.48 20.54
CA ARG A 126 -18.06 2.62 21.40
C ARG A 126 -17.79 3.98 20.73
N ARG A 127 -16.63 4.14 20.06
CA ARG A 127 -16.21 5.43 19.49
C ARG A 127 -16.83 5.70 18.11
N PHE A 128 -17.14 4.65 17.37
CA PHE A 128 -17.59 4.69 15.98
C PHE A 128 -18.75 3.69 15.79
N PRO A 129 -19.92 3.94 16.39
CA PRO A 129 -21.05 2.99 16.39
C PRO A 129 -21.55 2.63 14.98
N GLU A 130 -21.40 3.56 14.02
CA GLU A 130 -21.76 3.34 12.61
C GLU A 130 -20.71 2.55 11.81
N SER A 131 -19.49 2.38 12.34
CA SER A 131 -18.44 1.65 11.62
C SER A 131 -18.74 0.16 11.60
N LYS A 132 -18.64 -0.43 10.40
CA LYS A 132 -18.82 -1.87 10.23
C LYS A 132 -17.52 -2.65 10.09
N ILE A 133 -16.37 -1.96 10.19
CA ILE A 133 -15.04 -2.49 9.85
C ILE A 133 -14.63 -3.73 10.68
N VAL A 134 -15.19 -3.90 11.88
CA VAL A 134 -14.88 -5.00 12.82
C VAL A 134 -15.84 -6.19 12.76
N TYR A 135 -16.80 -6.18 11.84
CA TYR A 135 -17.85 -7.21 11.72
C TYR A 135 -17.71 -8.12 10.49
N GLY A 136 -16.60 -8.02 9.76
CA GLY A 136 -16.25 -9.04 8.78
C GLY A 136 -15.97 -10.41 9.43
N GLU A 137 -15.77 -11.42 8.59
CA GLU A 137 -15.42 -12.78 9.01
C GLU A 137 -13.98 -12.85 9.53
N PHE A 138 -13.77 -12.36 10.75
CA PHE A 138 -12.47 -12.32 11.41
C PHE A 138 -12.24 -13.54 12.29
N ILE A 139 -11.04 -14.10 12.19
CA ILE A 139 -10.51 -15.14 13.08
C ILE A 139 -9.23 -14.64 13.77
N PRO A 140 -8.92 -15.12 14.99
CA PRO A 140 -7.62 -14.86 15.62
C PRO A 140 -6.49 -15.48 14.78
N GLY A 141 -5.53 -14.66 14.38
CA GLY A 141 -4.28 -15.11 13.77
C GLY A 141 -3.25 -15.53 14.82
N LEU A 142 -2.23 -16.28 14.38
CA LEU A 142 -1.10 -16.68 15.24
C LEU A 142 -0.30 -15.49 15.78
N ASP A 143 -0.41 -14.32 15.15
CA ASP A 143 0.19 -13.06 15.60
C ASP A 143 -0.66 -12.29 16.61
N GLY A 144 -1.72 -12.92 17.14
CA GLY A 144 -2.62 -12.34 18.14
C GLY A 144 -3.58 -11.28 17.60
N LYS A 145 -3.61 -11.05 16.28
CA LYS A 145 -4.52 -10.08 15.63
C LYS A 145 -5.73 -10.79 15.03
N MET A 146 -6.88 -10.13 15.05
CA MET A 146 -8.03 -10.51 14.25
C MET A 146 -7.72 -10.28 12.77
N ARG A 147 -7.94 -11.28 11.92
CA ARG A 147 -7.67 -11.27 10.47
C ARG A 147 -8.84 -11.89 9.74
N TYR A 148 -9.14 -11.42 8.53
CA TYR A 148 -10.16 -12.05 7.70
C TYR A 148 -9.85 -13.56 7.52
N PHE A 149 -10.90 -14.36 7.39
CA PHE A 149 -10.77 -15.78 7.07
C PHE A 149 -9.86 -15.97 5.86
N LYS A 150 -8.91 -16.92 5.94
CA LYS A 150 -7.77 -16.99 5.00
C LYS A 150 -8.20 -17.11 3.53
N PRO A 151 -9.18 -17.95 3.14
CA PRO A 151 -9.67 -17.99 1.76
C PRO A 151 -10.15 -16.64 1.22
N LEU A 152 -10.84 -15.84 2.04
CA LEU A 152 -11.30 -14.51 1.65
C LEU A 152 -10.12 -13.55 1.37
N ARG A 153 -9.06 -13.64 2.19
CA ARG A 153 -7.83 -12.85 1.98
C ARG A 153 -7.14 -13.25 0.68
N ILE A 154 -7.00 -14.54 0.41
CA ILE A 154 -6.39 -15.05 -0.82
C ILE A 154 -7.18 -14.58 -2.05
N GLU A 155 -8.51 -14.67 -2.03
CA GLU A 155 -9.35 -14.18 -3.13
C GLU A 155 -9.15 -12.67 -3.38
N LEU A 156 -9.21 -11.89 -2.30
CA LEU A 156 -8.98 -10.44 -2.30
C LEU A 156 -7.63 -10.09 -2.92
N TYR A 157 -6.54 -10.71 -2.43
CA TYR A 157 -5.22 -10.42 -2.94
C TYR A 157 -5.04 -10.87 -4.39
N ARG A 158 -5.51 -12.06 -4.78
CA ARG A 158 -5.41 -12.53 -6.18
C ARG A 158 -6.11 -11.59 -7.16
N LYS A 159 -7.31 -11.11 -6.82
CA LYS A 159 -8.04 -10.16 -7.66
C LYS A 159 -7.28 -8.84 -7.80
N VAL A 160 -6.82 -8.26 -6.69
CA VAL A 160 -6.09 -6.98 -6.68
C VAL A 160 -4.74 -7.09 -7.40
N VAL A 161 -3.95 -8.13 -7.10
CA VAL A 161 -2.66 -8.41 -7.76
C VAL A 161 -2.86 -8.54 -9.27
N ARG A 162 -3.85 -9.31 -9.72
CA ARG A 162 -4.15 -9.44 -11.16
C ARG A 162 -4.45 -8.08 -11.78
N TRP A 163 -5.36 -7.29 -11.21
CA TRP A 163 -5.71 -5.99 -11.80
C TRP A 163 -4.53 -5.01 -11.84
N ILE A 164 -3.64 -5.07 -10.84
CA ILE A 164 -2.40 -4.28 -10.86
C ILE A 164 -1.50 -4.77 -11.98
N LYS A 165 -1.24 -6.08 -12.07
CA LYS A 165 -0.34 -6.66 -13.08
C LYS A 165 -0.85 -6.52 -14.51
N ASP A 166 -2.17 -6.49 -14.71
CA ASP A 166 -2.79 -6.23 -16.03
C ASP A 166 -2.45 -4.82 -16.55
N LEU A 167 -2.20 -3.84 -15.66
CA LEU A 167 -1.90 -2.44 -16.01
C LEU A 167 -0.43 -2.07 -15.82
N ALA A 168 0.25 -2.75 -14.90
CA ALA A 168 1.62 -2.48 -14.48
C ALA A 168 2.37 -3.82 -14.27
N PRO A 169 2.74 -4.54 -15.35
CA PRO A 169 3.32 -5.88 -15.26
C PRO A 169 4.61 -5.95 -14.43
N ASP A 170 5.43 -4.90 -14.48
CA ASP A 170 6.75 -4.87 -13.85
C ASP A 170 6.77 -4.26 -12.44
N VAL A 171 5.63 -3.72 -11.95
CA VAL A 171 5.58 -3.09 -10.62
C VAL A 171 5.84 -4.13 -9.53
N GLY A 172 6.66 -3.77 -8.54
CA GLY A 172 6.86 -4.60 -7.36
C GLY A 172 5.57 -4.72 -6.55
N ILE A 173 5.19 -5.93 -6.15
CA ILE A 173 4.05 -6.14 -5.24
C ILE A 173 4.49 -7.04 -4.10
N TYR A 174 4.16 -6.67 -2.87
CA TYR A 174 4.48 -7.46 -1.69
C TYR A 174 3.38 -7.39 -0.63
N PHE A 175 3.37 -8.36 0.30
CA PHE A 175 2.49 -8.35 1.46
C PHE A 175 3.12 -7.73 2.70
N CYS A 176 2.36 -6.90 3.43
CA CYS A 176 2.84 -6.28 4.67
C CYS A 176 2.98 -7.26 5.85
N MET A 177 2.02 -8.17 6.03
CA MET A 177 1.98 -9.10 7.17
C MET A 177 1.22 -10.38 6.82
N GLU A 178 1.63 -11.10 5.78
CA GLU A 178 1.00 -12.37 5.38
C GLU A 178 1.94 -13.57 5.50
N ASP A 179 1.33 -14.74 5.67
CA ASP A 179 2.02 -16.02 5.82
C ASP A 179 2.38 -16.65 4.47
N GLU A 180 3.26 -17.65 4.50
CA GLU A 180 3.80 -18.33 3.31
C GLU A 180 2.70 -18.97 2.45
N GLU A 181 1.61 -19.44 3.06
CA GLU A 181 0.50 -20.04 2.34
C GLU A 181 -0.24 -18.98 1.51
N VAL A 182 -0.46 -17.79 2.07
CA VAL A 182 -1.07 -16.67 1.34
C VAL A 182 -0.16 -16.16 0.22
N TRP A 183 1.16 -16.12 0.46
CA TRP A 183 2.17 -15.82 -0.57
C TRP A 183 2.09 -16.81 -1.74
N HIS A 184 2.20 -18.10 -1.45
CA HIS A 184 2.18 -19.15 -2.47
C HIS A 184 0.86 -19.15 -3.26
N ASN A 185 -0.28 -19.08 -2.58
CA ASN A 185 -1.59 -19.12 -3.24
C ASN A 185 -1.94 -17.84 -4.03
N THR A 186 -1.23 -16.74 -3.79
CA THR A 186 -1.44 -15.48 -4.53
C THR A 186 -0.43 -15.28 -5.65
N PHE A 187 0.86 -15.45 -5.37
CA PHE A 187 1.94 -15.15 -6.30
C PHE A 187 2.58 -16.39 -6.94
N GLY A 188 2.31 -17.59 -6.42
CA GLY A 188 2.97 -18.83 -6.86
C GLY A 188 4.37 -19.02 -6.27
N PHE A 189 4.86 -18.08 -5.46
CA PHE A 189 6.17 -18.16 -4.79
C PHE A 189 6.08 -17.67 -3.35
N VAL A 190 7.12 -17.98 -2.56
CA VAL A 190 7.32 -17.49 -1.21
C VAL A 190 8.73 -16.88 -1.14
N PRO A 191 8.90 -15.63 -0.67
CA PRO A 191 10.23 -15.07 -0.46
C PRO A 191 11.02 -15.93 0.53
N GLU A 192 12.34 -16.09 0.33
CA GLU A 192 13.22 -16.77 1.28
C GLU A 192 13.03 -16.22 2.71
N LYS A 193 13.01 -17.13 3.70
CA LYS A 193 12.86 -16.74 5.11
C LYS A 193 13.94 -15.73 5.52
N ASN A 194 13.54 -14.73 6.30
CA ASN A 194 14.37 -13.67 6.90
C ASN A 194 14.99 -12.65 5.93
N THR A 195 15.36 -13.01 4.70
CA THR A 195 16.10 -12.10 3.80
C THR A 195 15.50 -11.96 2.40
N GLY A 196 14.58 -12.83 1.98
CA GLY A 196 14.05 -12.83 0.62
C GLY A 196 13.22 -11.59 0.31
N LEU A 197 12.34 -11.19 1.23
CA LEU A 197 11.52 -9.99 1.05
C LEU A 197 12.37 -8.72 1.05
N SER A 198 13.35 -8.60 1.96
CA SER A 198 14.23 -7.42 1.99
C SER A 198 15.05 -7.31 0.71
N ARG A 199 15.65 -8.42 0.24
CA ARG A 199 16.39 -8.44 -1.04
C ARG A 199 15.51 -8.03 -2.22
N MET A 200 14.29 -8.57 -2.27
CA MET A 200 13.33 -8.22 -3.32
C MET A 200 13.02 -6.72 -3.32
N LEU A 201 12.79 -6.12 -2.14
CA LEU A 201 12.54 -4.68 -2.03
C LEU A 201 13.78 -3.84 -2.36
N ASP A 202 14.97 -4.28 -1.97
CA ASP A 202 16.24 -3.62 -2.31
C ASP A 202 16.45 -3.59 -3.83
N GLU A 203 16.15 -4.68 -4.53
CA GLU A 203 16.21 -4.76 -6.00
C GLU A 203 15.23 -3.78 -6.66
N TYR A 204 13.98 -3.70 -6.19
CA TYR A 204 13.02 -2.71 -6.71
C TYR A 204 13.47 -1.28 -6.42
N ALA A 205 13.94 -1.01 -5.20
CA ALA A 205 14.44 0.30 -4.82
C ALA A 205 15.61 0.72 -5.72
N ALA A 206 16.58 -0.16 -5.95
CA ALA A 206 17.76 0.18 -6.73
C ALA A 206 17.47 0.50 -8.20
N ARG A 207 16.49 -0.18 -8.81
CA ARG A 207 16.03 0.13 -10.18
C ARG A 207 15.49 1.55 -10.33
N HIS A 208 14.89 2.10 -9.26
CA HIS A 208 14.21 3.40 -9.31
C HIS A 208 14.99 4.53 -8.65
N CYS A 209 15.84 4.21 -7.66
CA CYS A 209 16.45 5.18 -6.76
C CYS A 209 17.94 5.45 -7.06
N GLU A 210 18.45 4.99 -8.21
CA GLU A 210 19.84 5.20 -8.64
C GLU A 210 20.86 4.84 -7.54
N LEU A 211 20.63 3.69 -6.89
CA LEU A 211 21.53 3.19 -5.83
C LEU A 211 22.77 2.56 -6.45
N ASN A 212 23.94 2.85 -5.87
CA ASN A 212 25.18 2.13 -6.17
C ASN A 212 25.16 0.81 -5.37
N ILE A 213 24.69 -0.28 -5.99
CA ILE A 213 24.78 -1.64 -5.41
C ILE A 213 26.14 -2.24 -5.74
#